data_AF-A0A1F6R6I0-F1
#
_entry.id   AF-A0A1F6R6I0-F1
#
_cell.length_a   1.000
_cell.length_b   1.000
_cell.length_c   1.000
_cell.angle_alpha   90.00
_cell.angle_beta   90.00
_cell.angle_gamma   90.00
#
_symmetry.space_group_name_H-M   'P 1'
#
loop_
_entity.id
_entity.type
_entity.pdbx_description
1 polymer ?
#
loop_
_entity_poly.entity_id
_entity_poly.type
_entity_poly.pdbx_seq_one_letter_code
_entity_poly.pdbx_strand_id
1 'polypeptide(L)'
;MQADVRFFAALQEKGGETSQTEALPETPCEQAVSGAESSVKQPAHSDSALDATIQDLTEGYPLSAMAPAIAAYDRGVAGLLVGIAKKESNWGKRVPTDASGADCFNYWGYKGAGSRGVAMGHGCFGSKEEAVTVVGDRLQQLVVLRQTSEPENMIIWKCGSSCKGHSDASVKKWIADVSVYYHRIAVTQ
;
A
#
# COMPACT_ATOMS: atom_id res chain seq x y z
N MET A 1 4.78 12.99 -33.30
CA MET A 1 4.98 12.02 -32.20
C MET A 1 4.46 10.69 -32.69
N GLN A 2 5.35 9.76 -33.01
CA GLN A 2 5.01 8.37 -33.31
C GLN A 2 6.10 7.48 -32.72
N ALA A 3 5.63 6.35 -32.23
CA ALA A 3 6.33 5.34 -31.47
C ALA A 3 7.30 4.53 -32.34
N ASP A 4 8.16 3.74 -31.68
CA ASP A 4 8.38 2.30 -31.88
C ASP A 4 9.84 1.92 -31.58
N VAL A 5 10.15 1.20 -30.50
CA VAL A 5 10.00 -0.26 -30.25
C VAL A 5 11.20 -1.04 -30.81
N ARG A 6 11.99 -1.59 -29.86
CA ARG A 6 12.95 -2.72 -29.99
C ARG A 6 14.18 -2.39 -30.87
N PHE A 7 15.33 -3.05 -30.76
CA PHE A 7 15.54 -4.46 -31.10
C PHE A 7 17.06 -4.70 -30.92
N PHE A 8 17.41 -5.81 -30.28
CA PHE A 8 18.61 -6.62 -30.55
C PHE A 8 20.02 -6.15 -30.18
N ALA A 9 20.62 -6.96 -29.29
CA ALA A 9 21.93 -7.59 -29.46
C ALA A 9 23.13 -6.70 -29.82
N ALA A 10 23.98 -6.46 -28.82
CA ALA A 10 25.40 -6.16 -29.04
C ALA A 10 26.23 -7.13 -28.20
N LEU A 11 26.31 -8.37 -28.67
CA LEU A 11 27.40 -9.27 -28.33
C LEU A 11 28.48 -9.15 -29.41
N GLN A 12 29.72 -9.15 -28.94
CA GLN A 12 30.91 -9.71 -29.57
C GLN A 12 31.53 -8.99 -30.76
N GLU A 13 32.66 -8.34 -30.46
CA GLU A 13 33.83 -8.33 -31.32
C GLU A 13 35.03 -8.80 -30.49
N LYS A 14 35.54 -9.99 -30.78
CA LYS A 14 36.96 -10.36 -30.93
C LYS A 14 37.35 -11.73 -30.35
N GLY A 15 37.91 -12.55 -31.26
CA GLY A 15 38.78 -13.69 -30.99
C GLY A 15 38.00 -15.01 -30.86
N GLY A 16 38.15 -16.02 -31.71
CA GLY A 16 39.30 -16.39 -32.50
C GLY A 16 39.84 -17.73 -31.98
N GLU A 17 39.50 -18.78 -32.73
CA GLU A 17 40.14 -20.10 -32.80
C GLU A 17 39.85 -21.19 -31.74
N THR A 18 39.40 -22.30 -32.33
CA THR A 18 39.16 -23.67 -31.87
C THR A 18 40.40 -24.34 -31.26
N SER A 19 40.20 -25.28 -30.31
CA SER A 19 40.40 -26.73 -30.54
C SER A 19 40.40 -27.53 -29.21
N GLN A 20 39.74 -28.69 -29.26
CA GLN A 20 39.96 -29.93 -28.48
C GLN A 20 39.42 -30.06 -27.04
N THR A 21 38.27 -30.75 -26.99
CA THR A 21 37.83 -31.84 -26.10
C THR A 21 38.85 -32.42 -25.10
N GLU A 22 38.44 -32.53 -23.84
CA GLU A 22 38.60 -33.72 -22.99
C GLU A 22 37.64 -33.66 -21.78
N ALA A 23 37.18 -34.83 -21.31
CA ALA A 23 36.08 -35.01 -20.37
C ALA A 23 36.53 -35.39 -18.95
N LEU A 24 35.78 -34.88 -17.95
CA LEU A 24 35.52 -35.37 -16.57
C LEU A 24 36.71 -35.56 -15.59
N PRO A 25 36.57 -35.13 -14.30
CA PRO A 25 35.86 -35.97 -13.32
C PRO A 25 34.93 -35.22 -12.34
N GLU A 26 33.95 -36.00 -11.87
CA GLU A 26 32.95 -35.72 -10.85
C GLU A 26 33.54 -35.64 -9.44
N THR A 27 33.02 -34.74 -8.56
CA THR A 27 32.78 -34.85 -7.08
C THR A 27 32.77 -33.44 -6.42
N PRO A 28 32.24 -33.25 -5.19
CA PRO A 28 30.88 -33.45 -4.69
C PRO A 28 30.29 -32.17 -4.00
N CYS A 29 29.10 -32.30 -3.41
CA CYS A 29 28.25 -31.30 -2.75
C CYS A 29 28.85 -30.40 -1.63
N GLU A 30 28.03 -29.37 -1.30
CA GLU A 30 28.02 -28.48 -0.11
C GLU A 30 28.93 -27.25 -0.19
N GLN A 31 28.46 -26.02 0.05
CA GLN A 31 27.75 -25.58 1.25
C GLN A 31 26.74 -24.44 1.01
N ALA A 32 25.74 -24.44 1.88
CA ALA A 32 24.76 -23.39 2.11
C ALA A 32 25.37 -22.11 2.69
N VAL A 33 24.84 -20.95 2.27
CA VAL A 33 24.48 -19.80 3.14
C VAL A 33 23.20 -19.20 2.54
N SER A 34 22.03 -19.51 3.08
CA SER A 34 21.40 -18.89 4.25
C SER A 34 21.18 -17.37 4.09
N GLY A 35 19.91 -17.01 3.94
CA GLY A 35 19.34 -15.88 4.67
C GLY A 35 19.69 -14.48 4.15
N ALA A 36 19.02 -14.06 3.07
CA ALA A 36 18.53 -12.69 3.07
C ALA A 36 17.21 -12.72 3.84
N GLU A 37 17.31 -12.51 5.15
CA GLU A 37 16.18 -12.36 6.06
C GLU A 37 15.27 -11.25 5.53
N SER A 38 14.11 -11.66 5.02
CA SER A 38 12.92 -10.84 4.98
C SER A 38 12.71 -10.32 6.41
N SER A 39 12.90 -9.03 6.61
CA SER A 39 12.63 -8.39 7.90
C SER A 39 11.13 -8.42 8.14
N VAL A 40 10.68 -9.51 8.74
CA VAL A 40 9.35 -9.68 9.29
C VAL A 40 9.22 -8.67 10.41
N LYS A 41 8.59 -7.53 10.12
CA LYS A 41 8.20 -6.57 11.15
C LYS A 41 7.02 -7.18 11.91
N GLN A 42 7.30 -7.85 13.03
CA GLN A 42 6.27 -8.24 13.99
C GLN A 42 5.57 -6.97 14.51
N PRO A 43 4.22 -6.92 14.61
CA PRO A 43 3.54 -5.77 15.18
C PRO A 43 3.74 -5.80 16.70
N ALA A 44 4.71 -5.02 17.17
CA ALA A 44 4.95 -4.78 18.57
C ALA A 44 3.90 -3.80 19.10
N HIS A 45 3.02 -4.29 19.98
CA HIS A 45 2.01 -3.56 20.76
C HIS A 45 1.05 -2.66 19.96
N SER A 46 -0.19 -3.11 19.77
CA SER A 46 -1.29 -2.19 19.46
C SER A 46 -1.41 -1.16 20.58
N ASP A 47 -1.34 0.13 20.23
CA ASP A 47 -1.59 1.20 21.18
C ASP A 47 -3.08 1.15 21.54
N SER A 48 -3.40 0.63 22.73
CA SER A 48 -4.78 0.44 23.17
C SER A 48 -5.56 1.75 23.29
N ALA A 49 -4.89 2.87 23.57
CA ALA A 49 -5.52 4.18 23.60
C ALA A 49 -5.85 4.68 22.19
N LEU A 50 -4.95 4.43 21.23
CA LEU A 50 -5.20 4.71 19.82
C LEU A 50 -6.34 3.84 19.26
N ASP A 51 -6.36 2.55 19.57
CA ASP A 51 -7.45 1.64 19.19
C ASP A 51 -8.81 2.17 19.69
N ALA A 52 -8.93 2.46 20.98
CA ALA A 52 -10.15 3.04 21.56
C ALA A 52 -10.56 4.35 20.87
N THR A 53 -9.60 5.24 20.60
CA THR A 53 -9.88 6.50 19.89
C THR A 53 -10.44 6.26 18.49
N ILE A 54 -9.88 5.29 17.76
CA ILE A 54 -10.36 4.93 16.41
C ILE A 54 -11.74 4.30 16.50
N GLN A 55 -11.98 3.38 17.45
CA GLN A 55 -13.27 2.73 17.64
C GLN A 55 -14.37 3.77 17.92
N ASP A 56 -14.14 4.68 18.86
CA ASP A 56 -15.09 5.74 19.22
C ASP A 56 -15.37 6.67 18.04
N LEU A 57 -14.32 7.09 17.33
CA LEU A 57 -14.46 8.00 16.18
C LEU A 57 -15.24 7.37 15.02
N THR A 58 -15.16 6.04 14.87
CA THR A 58 -15.72 5.29 13.75
C THR A 58 -16.94 4.46 14.15
N GLU A 59 -17.50 4.70 15.33
CA GLU A 59 -18.64 3.97 15.86
C GLU A 59 -19.82 3.94 14.86
N GLY A 60 -20.38 2.74 14.65
CA GLY A 60 -21.46 2.52 13.69
C GLY A 60 -21.02 2.48 12.21
N TYR A 61 -19.72 2.43 11.94
CA TYR A 61 -19.15 2.25 10.60
C TYR A 61 -18.32 0.95 10.50
N PRO A 62 -18.27 0.30 9.32
CA PRO A 62 -17.46 -0.91 9.12
C PRO A 62 -15.98 -0.77 9.47
N LEU A 63 -15.40 0.42 9.32
CA LEU A 63 -14.00 0.69 9.71
C LEU A 63 -13.72 0.45 11.20
N SER A 64 -14.72 0.58 12.10
CA SER A 64 -14.52 0.36 13.55
C SER A 64 -13.97 -1.04 13.85
N ALA A 65 -14.40 -2.05 13.09
CA ALA A 65 -13.89 -3.42 13.22
C ALA A 65 -12.43 -3.61 12.76
N MET A 66 -11.83 -2.59 12.12
CA MET A 66 -10.43 -2.57 11.69
C MET A 66 -9.52 -1.83 12.67
N ALA A 67 -10.08 -1.19 13.71
CA ALA A 67 -9.35 -0.32 14.61
C ALA A 67 -8.10 -0.96 15.26
N PRO A 68 -8.13 -2.23 15.73
CA PRO A 68 -6.93 -2.84 16.32
C PRO A 68 -5.78 -2.99 15.32
N ALA A 69 -6.10 -3.31 14.06
CA ALA A 69 -5.10 -3.43 13.00
C ALA A 69 -4.55 -2.06 12.58
N ILE A 70 -5.40 -1.03 12.55
CA ILE A 70 -4.97 0.35 12.26
C ILE A 70 -4.07 0.88 13.38
N ALA A 71 -4.39 0.59 14.64
CA ALA A 71 -3.65 1.01 15.82
C ALA A 71 -2.27 0.34 15.98
N ALA A 72 -1.94 -0.64 15.14
CA ALA A 72 -0.60 -1.23 15.05
C ALA A 72 0.39 -0.34 14.26
N TYR A 73 -0.10 0.68 13.55
CA TYR A 73 0.73 1.66 12.84
C TYR A 73 1.02 2.88 13.71
N ASP A 74 2.05 3.65 13.34
CA ASP A 74 2.30 4.95 13.97
C ASP A 74 1.09 5.88 13.80
N ARG A 75 0.93 6.84 14.72
CA ARG A 75 -0.24 7.74 14.74
C ARG A 75 -0.43 8.52 13.43
N GLY A 76 0.65 8.83 12.71
CA GLY A 76 0.58 9.51 11.42
C GLY A 76 -0.04 8.63 10.34
N VAL A 77 0.45 7.40 10.19
CA VAL A 77 -0.10 6.41 9.26
C VAL A 77 -1.53 6.01 9.66
N ALA A 78 -1.79 5.80 10.95
CA ALA A 78 -3.14 5.54 11.45
C ALA A 78 -4.11 6.69 11.14
N GLY A 79 -3.67 7.94 11.32
CA GLY A 79 -4.45 9.12 10.95
C GLY A 79 -4.76 9.20 9.46
N LEU A 80 -3.79 8.85 8.60
CA LEU A 80 -4.01 8.77 7.16
C LEU A 80 -4.99 7.66 6.80
N LEU A 81 -4.86 6.47 7.40
CA LEU A 81 -5.79 5.36 7.21
C LEU A 81 -7.22 5.78 7.55
N VAL A 82 -7.45 6.40 8.71
CA VAL A 82 -8.79 6.84 9.13
C VAL A 82 -9.32 7.98 8.25
N GLY A 83 -8.50 8.98 7.96
CA GLY A 83 -8.92 10.16 7.19
C GLY A 83 -9.21 9.85 5.73
N ILE A 84 -8.36 9.07 5.07
CA ILE A 84 -8.59 8.63 3.69
C ILE A 84 -9.81 7.71 3.63
N ALA A 85 -9.97 6.79 4.57
CA ALA A 85 -11.16 5.93 4.59
C ALA A 85 -12.47 6.73 4.73
N LYS A 86 -12.46 7.83 5.51
CA LYS A 86 -13.63 8.72 5.56
C LYS A 86 -13.92 9.31 4.19
N LYS A 87 -12.87 9.80 3.53
CA LYS A 87 -12.99 10.51 2.27
C LYS A 87 -13.47 9.61 1.13
N GLU A 88 -12.91 8.42 1.03
CA GLU A 88 -13.09 7.55 -0.14
C GLU A 88 -14.33 6.66 -0.03
N SER A 89 -14.67 6.20 1.17
CA SER A 89 -15.78 5.23 1.38
C SER A 89 -16.80 5.66 2.43
N ASN A 90 -16.60 6.82 3.06
CA ASN A 90 -17.30 7.18 4.30
C ASN A 90 -17.16 6.06 5.35
N TRP A 91 -15.91 5.65 5.61
CA TRP A 91 -15.54 4.57 6.55
C TRP A 91 -16.21 3.22 6.23
N GLY A 92 -16.31 2.88 4.95
CA GLY A 92 -16.87 1.61 4.51
C GLY A 92 -18.39 1.60 4.28
N LYS A 93 -19.07 2.76 4.28
CA LYS A 93 -20.48 2.82 3.84
C LYS A 93 -20.65 2.67 2.33
N ARG A 94 -19.61 2.94 1.56
CA ARG A 94 -19.57 2.79 0.09
C ARG A 94 -18.32 2.02 -0.28
N VAL A 95 -18.50 0.78 -0.70
CA VAL A 95 -17.40 -0.17 -0.89
C VAL A 95 -17.53 -0.86 -2.23
N PRO A 96 -16.41 -1.23 -2.87
CA PRO A 96 -16.48 -2.17 -3.98
C PRO A 96 -16.95 -3.53 -3.45
N THR A 97 -17.74 -4.22 -4.26
CA THR A 97 -18.18 -5.59 -4.00
C THR A 97 -17.74 -6.50 -5.13
N ASP A 98 -17.47 -7.77 -4.82
CA ASP A 98 -17.18 -8.76 -5.85
C ASP A 98 -18.44 -9.19 -6.61
N ALA A 99 -18.28 -10.14 -7.53
CA ALA A 99 -19.38 -10.67 -8.35
C ALA A 99 -20.49 -11.36 -7.51
N SER A 100 -20.19 -11.79 -6.28
CA SER A 100 -21.17 -12.36 -5.35
C SER A 100 -21.86 -11.31 -4.47
N GLY A 101 -21.46 -10.04 -4.57
CA GLY A 101 -21.95 -8.95 -3.73
C GLY A 101 -21.23 -8.84 -2.39
N ALA A 102 -20.17 -9.61 -2.15
CA ALA A 102 -19.42 -9.56 -0.90
C ALA A 102 -18.50 -8.33 -0.84
N ASP A 103 -18.41 -7.72 0.34
CA ASP A 103 -17.50 -6.58 0.62
C ASP A 103 -16.05 -7.00 0.32
N CYS A 104 -15.34 -6.13 -0.40
CA CYS A 104 -13.93 -6.27 -0.75
C CYS A 104 -12.99 -5.63 0.29
N PHE A 105 -13.52 -5.05 1.37
CA PHE A 105 -12.81 -4.39 2.46
C PHE A 105 -11.92 -3.21 2.04
N ASN A 106 -12.15 -2.65 0.86
CA ASN A 106 -11.35 -1.56 0.32
C ASN A 106 -11.99 -0.21 0.61
N TYR A 107 -11.58 0.39 1.71
CA TYR A 107 -12.17 1.64 2.20
C TYR A 107 -11.41 2.88 1.74
N TRP A 108 -10.27 2.70 1.08
CA TRP A 108 -9.30 3.75 0.73
C TRP A 108 -9.19 4.02 -0.78
N GLY A 109 -9.98 3.33 -1.60
CA GLY A 109 -9.91 3.44 -3.05
C GLY A 109 -8.64 2.82 -3.65
N TYR A 110 -7.96 1.93 -2.94
CA TYR A 110 -6.71 1.32 -3.37
C TYR A 110 -6.88 0.54 -4.69
N LYS A 111 -5.96 0.74 -5.64
CA LYS A 111 -6.06 0.21 -7.00
C LYS A 111 -5.28 -1.09 -7.23
N GLY A 112 -4.33 -1.43 -6.35
CA GLY A 112 -3.60 -2.69 -6.43
C GLY A 112 -4.51 -3.89 -6.10
N ALA A 113 -4.22 -5.05 -6.68
CA ALA A 113 -4.95 -6.28 -6.40
C ALA A 113 -4.77 -6.71 -4.93
N GLY A 114 -5.84 -7.20 -4.32
CA GLY A 114 -5.79 -7.97 -3.07
C GLY A 114 -5.78 -9.47 -3.35
N SER A 115 -5.88 -10.29 -2.31
CA SER A 115 -5.92 -11.75 -2.41
C SER A 115 -7.11 -12.28 -3.21
N ARG A 116 -8.21 -11.51 -3.29
CA ARG A 116 -9.38 -11.80 -4.14
C ARG A 116 -9.33 -11.06 -5.49
N GLY A 117 -8.18 -10.49 -5.86
CA GLY A 117 -7.97 -9.78 -7.11
C GLY A 117 -8.48 -8.33 -7.07
N VAL A 118 -9.20 -7.94 -8.12
CA VAL A 118 -9.72 -6.58 -8.32
C VAL A 118 -11.22 -6.65 -8.61
N ALA A 119 -12.00 -5.81 -7.93
CA ALA A 119 -13.43 -5.64 -8.15
C ALA A 119 -13.76 -4.17 -8.33
N MET A 120 -14.61 -3.84 -9.31
CA MET A 120 -14.99 -2.46 -9.64
C MET A 120 -13.81 -1.49 -9.84
N GLY A 121 -12.67 -2.02 -10.32
CA GLY A 121 -11.44 -1.25 -10.50
C GLY A 121 -10.72 -0.89 -9.20
N HIS A 122 -10.96 -1.61 -8.11
CA HIS A 122 -10.31 -1.48 -6.82
C HIS A 122 -9.84 -2.85 -6.30
N GLY A 123 -8.80 -2.88 -5.47
CA GLY A 123 -8.35 -4.10 -4.82
C GLY A 123 -9.47 -4.77 -4.04
N CYS A 124 -9.58 -6.09 -4.16
CA CYS A 124 -10.50 -6.90 -3.37
C CYS A 124 -9.70 -7.77 -2.39
N PHE A 125 -9.85 -7.48 -1.10
CA PHE A 125 -9.12 -8.15 -0.03
C PHE A 125 -9.94 -9.30 0.55
N GLY A 126 -9.23 -10.33 0.97
CA GLY A 126 -9.77 -11.53 1.62
C GLY A 126 -10.19 -11.28 3.05
N SER A 127 -9.55 -10.33 3.74
CA SER A 127 -9.92 -9.94 5.10
C SER A 127 -9.72 -8.44 5.35
N LYS A 128 -10.26 -8.00 6.49
CA LYS A 128 -10.10 -6.63 6.99
C LYS A 128 -8.64 -6.33 7.33
N GLU A 129 -7.96 -7.30 7.94
CA GLU A 129 -6.56 -7.23 8.36
C GLU A 129 -5.64 -7.17 7.15
N GLU A 130 -5.91 -7.94 6.10
CA GLU A 130 -5.18 -7.84 4.83
C GLU A 130 -5.31 -6.44 4.25
N ALA A 131 -6.55 -5.91 4.19
CA ALA A 131 -6.81 -4.59 3.64
C ALA A 131 -6.03 -3.50 4.37
N VAL A 132 -6.08 -3.50 5.71
CA VAL A 132 -5.32 -2.57 6.55
C VAL A 132 -3.82 -2.75 6.35
N THR A 133 -3.31 -3.98 6.28
CA THR A 133 -1.88 -4.26 6.11
C THR A 133 -1.37 -3.72 4.77
N VAL A 134 -2.03 -4.08 3.67
CA VAL A 134 -1.60 -3.68 2.33
C VAL A 134 -1.65 -2.15 2.15
N VAL A 135 -2.72 -1.51 2.61
CA VAL A 135 -2.88 -0.06 2.49
C VAL A 135 -1.96 0.66 3.47
N GLY A 136 -1.87 0.21 4.71
CA GLY A 136 -1.03 0.78 5.76
C GLY A 136 0.45 0.74 5.39
N ASP A 137 0.93 -0.40 4.88
CA ASP A 137 2.32 -0.54 4.42
C ASP A 137 2.62 0.38 3.24
N ARG A 138 1.66 0.52 2.32
CA ARG A 138 1.81 1.46 1.20
C ARG A 138 1.88 2.90 1.70
N LEU A 139 1.04 3.29 2.65
CA LEU A 139 1.09 4.62 3.26
C LEU A 139 2.39 4.83 4.03
N GLN A 140 2.87 3.84 4.78
CA GLN A 140 4.16 3.91 5.47
C GLN A 140 5.31 4.18 4.49
N GLN A 141 5.35 3.48 3.34
CA GLN A 141 6.34 3.73 2.30
C GLN A 141 6.27 5.17 1.77
N LEU A 142 5.06 5.70 1.58
CA LEU A 142 4.85 7.08 1.13
C LEU A 142 5.30 8.08 2.20
N VAL A 143 4.99 7.83 3.47
CA VAL A 143 5.42 8.67 4.60
C VAL A 143 6.95 8.72 4.67
N VAL A 144 7.63 7.57 4.54
CA VAL A 144 9.09 7.50 4.50
C VAL A 144 9.64 8.28 3.31
N LEU A 145 9.09 8.08 2.12
CA LEU A 145 9.54 8.75 0.90
C LEU A 145 9.34 10.27 0.95
N ARG A 146 8.24 10.72 1.56
CA ARG A 146 7.90 12.14 1.70
C ARG A 146 8.51 12.79 2.92
N GLN A 147 9.03 12.00 3.86
CA GLN A 147 9.55 12.44 5.16
C GLN A 147 8.51 13.17 6.03
N THR A 148 7.22 12.88 5.81
CA THR A 148 6.11 13.48 6.54
C THR A 148 4.86 12.63 6.37
N SER A 149 3.93 12.68 7.33
CA SER A 149 2.58 12.11 7.22
C SER A 149 1.48 13.15 6.99
N GLU A 150 1.85 14.41 6.78
CA GLU A 150 0.86 15.48 6.60
C GLU A 150 0.02 15.26 5.33
N PRO A 151 -1.33 15.35 5.42
CA PRO A 151 -2.23 15.06 4.30
C PRO A 151 -1.94 15.85 3.02
N GLU A 152 -1.47 17.09 3.13
CA GLU A 152 -1.09 17.93 1.99
C GLU A 152 0.06 17.34 1.16
N ASN A 153 0.94 16.56 1.78
CA ASN A 153 2.07 15.88 1.14
C ASN A 153 1.70 14.48 0.63
N MET A 154 0.50 14.00 1.00
CA MET A 154 -0.06 12.70 0.63
C MET A 154 -1.01 12.77 -0.58
N ILE A 155 -1.06 13.89 -1.30
CA ILE A 155 -1.87 14.04 -2.52
C ILE A 155 -1.54 13.04 -3.62
N ILE A 156 -0.37 12.38 -3.55
CA ILE A 156 -0.01 11.27 -4.43
C ILE A 156 -1.00 10.09 -4.32
N TRP A 157 -1.66 9.92 -3.16
CA TRP A 157 -2.75 8.95 -3.01
C TRP A 157 -3.94 9.30 -3.91
N LYS A 158 -4.31 10.58 -3.96
CA LYS A 158 -5.42 11.09 -4.77
C LYS A 158 -5.08 11.14 -6.27
N CYS A 159 -3.94 11.73 -6.60
CA CYS A 159 -3.60 12.11 -7.97
C CYS A 159 -2.68 11.12 -8.68
N GLY A 160 -2.09 10.16 -7.96
CA GLY A 160 -0.96 9.40 -8.49
C GLY A 160 0.22 10.33 -8.78
N SER A 161 0.88 10.13 -9.92
CA SER A 161 2.09 10.89 -10.31
C SER A 161 1.81 12.36 -10.69
N SER A 162 0.56 12.75 -10.95
CA SER A 162 0.21 14.09 -11.45
C SER A 162 -1.25 14.45 -11.19
N CYS A 163 -1.51 15.68 -10.72
CA CYS A 163 -2.88 16.18 -10.51
C CYS A 163 -3.50 16.83 -11.76
N LYS A 164 -2.92 16.72 -12.96
CA LYS A 164 -3.44 17.39 -14.18
C LYS A 164 -4.91 17.07 -14.51
N GLY A 165 -5.41 15.92 -14.08
CA GLY A 165 -6.81 15.51 -14.25
C GLY A 165 -7.77 16.01 -13.17
N HIS A 166 -7.29 16.81 -12.20
CA HIS A 166 -8.06 17.31 -11.08
C HIS A 166 -8.02 18.83 -11.03
N SER A 167 -9.14 19.45 -10.65
CA SER A 167 -9.14 20.86 -10.30
C SER A 167 -8.46 21.10 -8.95
N ASP A 168 -7.83 22.27 -8.81
CA ASP A 168 -7.21 22.69 -7.55
C ASP A 168 -8.20 22.66 -6.38
N ALA A 169 -9.46 23.05 -6.63
CA ALA A 169 -10.53 22.99 -5.64
C ALA A 169 -10.80 21.55 -5.16
N SER A 170 -10.78 20.56 -6.06
CA SER A 170 -10.96 19.14 -5.71
C SER A 170 -9.80 18.60 -4.88
N VAL A 171 -8.56 19.01 -5.18
CA VAL A 171 -7.36 18.64 -4.42
C VAL A 171 -7.40 19.25 -3.03
N LYS A 172 -7.60 20.58 -2.93
CA LYS A 172 -7.71 21.29 -1.64
C LYS A 172 -8.82 20.72 -0.76
N LYS A 173 -9.98 20.42 -1.35
CA LYS A 173 -11.08 19.79 -0.63
C LYS A 173 -10.69 18.42 -0.09
N TRP A 174 -10.00 17.59 -0.89
CA TRP A 174 -9.55 16.28 -0.42
C TRP A 174 -8.58 16.39 0.75
N ILE A 175 -7.61 17.30 0.68
CA ILE A 175 -6.68 17.57 1.78
C ILE A 175 -7.46 17.96 3.04
N ALA A 176 -8.35 18.95 2.93
CA ALA A 176 -9.16 19.41 4.06
C ALA A 176 -10.03 18.29 4.66
N ASP A 177 -10.71 17.51 3.82
CA ASP A 177 -11.57 16.41 4.26
C ASP A 177 -10.75 15.31 5.00
N VAL A 178 -9.53 15.01 4.56
CA VAL A 178 -8.64 14.03 5.20
C VAL A 178 -8.05 14.61 6.50
N SER A 179 -7.58 15.86 6.48
CA SER A 179 -6.95 16.53 7.63
C SER A 179 -7.85 16.56 8.87
N VAL A 180 -9.16 16.74 8.71
CA VAL A 180 -10.11 16.76 9.85
C VAL A 180 -9.98 15.52 10.73
N TYR A 181 -9.83 14.34 10.13
CA TYR A 181 -9.76 13.08 10.88
C TYR A 181 -8.32 12.67 11.15
N TYR A 182 -7.39 13.00 10.26
CA TYR A 182 -5.96 12.83 10.52
C TYR A 182 -5.57 13.52 11.83
N HIS A 183 -5.92 14.80 12.03
CA HIS A 183 -5.53 15.52 13.24
C HIS A 183 -6.18 15.00 14.52
N ARG A 184 -7.35 14.35 14.44
CA ARG A 184 -7.97 13.70 15.62
C ARG A 184 -7.21 12.45 16.09
N ILE A 185 -6.35 11.91 15.24
CA ILE A 185 -5.61 10.66 15.48
C ILE A 185 -4.11 10.93 15.63
N ALA A 186 -3.53 11.65 14.66
CA ALA A 186 -2.11 11.87 14.50
C ALA A 186 -1.54 12.92 15.47
N VAL A 187 -2.34 13.91 15.82
CA VAL A 187 -1.95 14.99 16.73
C VAL A 187 -2.70 14.77 18.03
N THR A 188 -1.97 14.34 19.06
CA THR A 188 -2.53 14.23 20.41
C THR A 188 -2.96 15.63 20.85
N GLN A 189 -4.24 15.80 21.21
CA GLN A 189 -4.72 17.03 21.86
C GLN A 189 -4.33 17.04 23.33
#